data_AF-A0A3D2H489-F1
#
_entry.id   AF-A0A3D2H489-F1
#
_cell.length_a   1.000
_cell.length_b   1.000
_cell.length_c   1.000
_cell.angle_alpha   90.00
_cell.angle_beta   90.00
_cell.angle_gamma   90.00
#
_symmetry.space_group_name_H-M   'P 1'
#
loop_
_entity.id
_entity.type
_entity.pdbx_description
1 polymer ?
#
loop_
_entity_poly.entity_id
_entity_poly.type
_entity_poly.pdbx_seq_one_letter_code
_entity_poly.pdbx_strand_id
1 'polypeptide(L)'
;MTRAGRKTDAATTLLMVLLILTAAKLLLERLLALMLPHDLHQNTRLLLSMAQEALLIGLPALLMRRGRSARTGTMRLSIGLLLCAAVLGLAMRALVTPLTQLWGKFLSAPERQIAAADSADEWYLQLLALAVLPAVLEEALFRGVVLQTLLDSGSRFGAWLLTTLFFSLLHGNLAALPAHLLFGGALTLAEMRTGNLLVPMVMHAVYNASALFWRGMSAWWLIFCGAAVLALGIWALMTLPRTAKMRMKRGHIMLSAAILLLMAVQYLLG
;
A
#
# COMPACT_ATOMS: atom_id res chain seq x y z
N MET A 1 -18.35 29.38 9.81
CA MET A 1 -17.62 28.36 9.02
C MET A 1 -18.58 27.57 8.13
N THR A 2 -18.36 27.54 6.82
CA THR A 2 -19.20 26.77 5.89
C THR A 2 -18.95 25.25 6.02
N ARG A 3 -19.92 24.40 5.65
CA ARG A 3 -19.76 22.94 5.64
C ARG A 3 -18.60 22.48 4.74
N ALA A 4 -18.30 23.23 3.69
CA ALA A 4 -17.14 23.00 2.81
C ALA A 4 -15.81 23.29 3.53
N GLY A 5 -15.72 24.39 4.29
CA GLY A 5 -14.53 24.73 5.09
C GLY A 5 -14.19 23.66 6.14
N ARG A 6 -15.19 23.15 6.86
CA ARG A 6 -14.99 22.06 7.84
C ARG A 6 -14.40 20.78 7.24
N LYS A 7 -14.75 20.46 5.98
CA LYS A 7 -14.24 19.26 5.29
C LYS A 7 -12.80 19.43 4.82
N THR A 8 -12.43 20.62 4.37
CA THR A 8 -11.04 20.92 3.98
C THR A 8 -10.11 20.91 5.19
N ASP A 9 -10.55 21.43 6.34
CA ASP A 9 -9.75 21.43 7.57
C ASP A 9 -9.48 20.01 8.07
N ALA A 10 -10.50 19.15 8.06
CA ALA A 10 -10.36 17.74 8.43
C ALA A 10 -9.39 16.96 7.51
N ALA A 11 -9.39 17.27 6.21
CA ALA A 11 -8.44 16.67 5.26
C ALA A 11 -7.00 17.14 5.55
N THR A 12 -6.79 18.42 5.82
CA THR A 12 -5.47 18.97 6.16
C THR A 12 -4.94 18.37 7.48
N THR A 13 -5.76 18.32 8.53
CA THR A 13 -5.40 17.70 9.80
C THR A 13 -5.03 16.23 9.64
N LEU A 14 -5.80 15.46 8.87
CA LEU A 14 -5.47 14.08 8.56
C LEU A 14 -4.11 13.96 7.89
N LEU A 15 -3.83 14.76 6.87
CA LEU A 15 -2.58 14.69 6.13
C LEU A 15 -1.38 15.02 7.03
N MET A 16 -1.52 15.98 7.96
CA MET A 16 -0.49 16.25 8.96
C MET A 16 -0.25 15.06 9.91
N VAL A 17 -1.32 14.43 10.40
CA VAL A 17 -1.22 13.22 11.23
C VAL A 17 -0.52 12.10 10.47
N LEU A 18 -0.83 11.88 9.19
CA LEU A 18 -0.16 10.88 8.36
C LEU A 18 1.33 11.16 8.19
N LEU A 19 1.74 12.42 8.00
CA LEU A 19 3.16 12.80 7.94
C LEU A 19 3.89 12.46 9.24
N ILE A 20 3.27 12.79 10.39
CA ILE A 20 3.84 12.49 11.72
C ILE A 20 3.95 10.98 11.93
N LEU A 21 2.89 10.22 11.64
CA LEU A 21 2.91 8.76 11.76
C LEU A 21 3.95 8.12 10.84
N THR A 22 4.09 8.63 9.63
CA THR A 22 5.11 8.14 8.68
C THR A 22 6.51 8.41 9.19
N ALA A 23 6.79 9.63 9.66
CA ALA A 23 8.07 9.97 10.25
C ALA A 23 8.39 9.12 11.49
N ALA A 24 7.39 8.92 12.36
CA ALA A 24 7.53 8.08 13.56
C ALA A 24 7.81 6.62 13.21
N LYS A 25 7.11 6.05 12.21
CA LYS A 25 7.33 4.67 11.73
C LYS A 25 8.76 4.49 11.22
N LEU A 26 9.19 5.36 10.29
CA LEU A 26 10.51 5.26 9.68
C LEU A 26 11.64 5.48 10.71
N LEU A 27 11.45 6.41 11.65
CA LEU A 27 12.40 6.63 12.74
C LEU A 27 12.48 5.40 13.65
N LEU A 28 11.34 4.85 14.06
CA LEU A 28 11.30 3.68 14.93
C LEU A 28 11.94 2.45 14.27
N GLU A 29 11.67 2.21 12.99
CA GLU A 29 12.32 1.16 12.20
C GLU A 29 13.84 1.34 12.17
N ARG A 30 14.33 2.56 11.95
CA ARG A 30 15.77 2.85 11.94
C ARG A 30 16.41 2.67 13.32
N LEU A 31 15.74 3.10 14.37
CA LEU A 31 16.23 2.92 15.75
C LEU A 31 16.28 1.45 16.13
N LEU A 32 15.24 0.66 15.83
CA LEU A 32 15.25 -0.78 16.11
C LEU A 32 16.32 -1.50 15.30
N ALA A 33 16.55 -1.11 14.04
CA ALA A 33 17.63 -1.68 13.23
C ALA A 33 19.03 -1.42 13.81
N LEU A 34 19.22 -0.30 14.54
CA LEU A 34 20.48 0.05 15.20
C LEU A 34 20.63 -0.56 16.59
N MET A 35 19.52 -0.68 17.34
CA MET A 35 19.54 -1.12 18.74
C MET A 35 19.41 -2.63 18.91
N LEU A 36 18.74 -3.32 17.99
CA LEU A 36 18.53 -4.76 18.11
C LEU A 36 19.78 -5.54 17.67
N PRO A 37 20.15 -6.60 18.41
CA PRO A 37 21.27 -7.46 18.03
C PRO A 37 21.12 -8.01 16.61
N HIS A 38 22.22 -8.10 15.85
CA HIS A 38 22.18 -8.64 14.48
C HIS A 38 21.80 -10.13 14.46
N ASP A 39 22.13 -10.87 15.51
CA ASP A 39 21.79 -12.28 15.75
C ASP A 39 20.39 -12.49 16.35
N LEU A 40 19.60 -11.42 16.53
CA LEU A 40 18.23 -11.55 17.02
C LEU A 40 17.41 -12.47 16.11
N HIS A 41 16.79 -13.47 16.74
CA HIS A 41 16.00 -14.50 16.08
C HIS A 41 14.91 -13.91 15.17
N GLN A 42 14.74 -14.48 13.97
CA GLN A 42 13.86 -13.97 12.92
C GLN A 42 12.40 -13.85 13.38
N ASN A 43 11.88 -14.85 14.10
CA ASN A 43 10.51 -14.81 14.64
C ASN A 43 10.29 -13.61 15.57
N THR A 44 11.28 -13.26 16.40
CA THR A 44 11.21 -12.08 17.27
C THR A 44 11.13 -10.80 16.45
N ARG A 45 11.91 -10.69 15.36
CA ARG A 45 11.86 -9.56 14.43
C ARG A 45 10.47 -9.44 13.78
N LEU A 46 9.87 -10.55 13.35
CA LEU A 46 8.53 -10.58 12.75
C LEU A 46 7.44 -10.16 13.74
N LEU A 47 7.53 -10.63 14.99
CA LEU A 47 6.59 -10.24 16.04
C LEU A 47 6.69 -8.74 16.38
N LEU A 48 7.91 -8.21 16.45
CA LEU A 48 8.14 -6.78 16.63
C LEU A 48 7.56 -5.98 15.46
N SER A 49 7.79 -6.40 14.21
CA SER A 49 7.21 -5.71 13.05
C SER A 49 5.68 -5.74 13.05
N MET A 50 5.07 -6.86 13.44
CA MET A 50 3.61 -6.96 13.59
C MET A 50 3.08 -6.00 14.66
N ALA A 51 3.77 -5.91 15.80
CA ALA A 51 3.38 -5.00 16.89
C ALA A 51 3.49 -3.53 16.45
N GLN A 52 4.56 -3.17 15.74
CA GLN A 52 4.74 -1.84 15.17
C GLN A 52 3.64 -1.51 14.16
N GLU A 53 3.32 -2.43 13.25
CA GLU A 53 2.28 -2.25 12.24
C GLU A 53 0.90 -2.05 12.90
N ALA A 54 0.57 -2.88 13.89
CA ALA A 54 -0.65 -2.73 14.68
C ALA A 54 -0.73 -1.39 15.41
N LEU A 55 0.38 -0.93 16.01
CA LEU A 55 0.43 0.30 16.78
C LEU A 55 0.40 1.57 15.93
N LEU A 56 1.17 1.61 14.84
CA LEU A 56 1.38 2.82 14.04
C LEU A 56 0.42 2.95 12.87
N ILE A 57 -0.19 1.85 12.41
CA ILE A 57 -1.13 1.83 11.29
C ILE A 57 -2.51 1.39 11.76
N GLY A 58 -2.60 0.23 12.43
CA GLY A 58 -3.86 -0.36 12.87
C GLY A 58 -4.63 0.51 13.88
N LEU A 59 -3.96 0.97 14.95
CA LEU A 59 -4.57 1.77 15.99
C LEU A 59 -5.06 3.13 15.45
N PRO A 60 -4.27 3.92 14.70
CA PRO A 60 -4.77 5.12 14.03
C PRO A 60 -5.97 4.85 13.12
N ALA A 61 -5.94 3.78 12.32
CA ALA A 61 -7.07 3.41 11.46
C ALA A 61 -8.35 3.19 12.27
N LEU A 62 -8.26 2.48 13.40
CA LEU A 62 -9.40 2.22 14.29
C LEU A 62 -9.92 3.50 14.97
N LEU A 63 -9.03 4.33 15.51
CA LEU A 63 -9.38 5.57 16.19
C LEU A 63 -10.03 6.58 15.22
N MET A 64 -9.46 6.74 14.04
CA MET A 64 -9.98 7.66 13.01
C MET A 64 -11.29 7.15 12.39
N ARG A 65 -11.52 5.83 12.38
CA ARG A 65 -12.78 5.23 11.95
C ARG A 65 -13.91 5.46 12.96
N ARG A 66 -13.65 5.35 14.26
CA ARG A 66 -14.65 5.56 15.34
C ARG A 66 -15.29 6.95 15.31
N GLY A 67 -14.55 7.97 14.86
CA GLY A 67 -15.06 9.34 14.75
C GLY A 67 -15.90 9.63 13.51
N ARG A 68 -16.18 8.66 12.63
CA ARG A 68 -16.80 8.90 11.32
C ARG A 68 -18.06 8.08 11.08
N SER A 69 -19.16 8.80 10.88
CA SER A 69 -20.41 8.25 10.38
C SER A 69 -20.43 8.26 8.84
N ALA A 70 -20.62 7.08 8.24
CA ALA A 70 -21.35 6.87 6.99
C ALA A 70 -20.67 6.63 5.61
N ARG A 71 -19.33 6.62 5.42
CA ARG A 71 -18.75 6.23 4.10
C ARG A 71 -17.44 5.43 4.17
N THR A 72 -17.37 4.43 5.03
CA THR A 72 -16.33 3.40 4.83
C THR A 72 -16.73 2.51 3.66
N GLY A 73 -15.77 2.07 2.85
CA GLY A 73 -16.01 1.07 1.82
C GLY A 73 -16.74 -0.12 2.43
N THR A 74 -17.76 -0.64 1.73
CA THR A 74 -18.51 -1.81 2.21
C THR A 74 -17.58 -3.01 2.36
N MET A 75 -17.88 -3.95 3.25
CA MET A 75 -17.16 -5.22 3.34
C MET A 75 -18.10 -6.32 2.86
N ARG A 76 -18.28 -6.41 1.54
CA ARG A 76 -19.20 -7.39 0.93
C ARG A 76 -18.40 -8.62 0.50
N LEU A 77 -18.76 -9.77 1.06
CA LEU A 77 -18.19 -11.04 0.66
C LEU A 77 -18.79 -11.47 -0.68
N SER A 78 -18.03 -11.30 -1.76
CA SER A 78 -18.39 -11.77 -3.10
C SER A 78 -17.23 -12.59 -3.64
N ILE A 79 -17.41 -13.92 -3.69
CA ILE A 79 -16.34 -14.85 -4.07
C ILE A 79 -15.75 -14.49 -5.43
N GLY A 80 -16.60 -14.24 -6.45
CA GLY A 80 -16.13 -13.87 -7.78
C GLY A 80 -15.30 -12.58 -7.78
N LEU A 81 -15.72 -11.56 -7.01
CA LEU A 81 -14.99 -10.30 -6.91
C LEU A 81 -13.65 -10.47 -6.18
N LEU A 82 -13.60 -11.30 -5.14
CA LEU A 82 -12.37 -11.57 -4.39
C LEU A 82 -11.39 -12.45 -5.17
N LEU A 83 -11.88 -13.39 -6.00
CA LEU A 83 -11.04 -14.12 -6.94
C LEU A 83 -10.42 -13.18 -7.98
N CYS A 84 -11.20 -12.26 -8.54
CA CYS A 84 -10.66 -11.22 -9.43
C CYS A 84 -9.61 -10.35 -8.71
N ALA A 85 -9.84 -10.00 -7.44
CA ALA A 85 -8.89 -9.24 -6.64
C ALA A 85 -7.58 -10.01 -6.41
N ALA A 86 -7.66 -11.31 -6.12
CA ALA A 86 -6.49 -12.17 -5.97
C ALA A 86 -5.68 -12.26 -7.27
N VAL A 87 -6.35 -12.48 -8.40
CA VAL A 87 -5.71 -12.48 -9.73
C VAL A 87 -5.04 -11.13 -10.01
N LEU A 88 -5.70 -10.02 -9.67
CA LEU A 88 -5.13 -8.67 -9.82
C LEU A 88 -3.95 -8.40 -8.87
N GLY A 89 -3.89 -9.07 -7.72
CA GLY A 89 -2.73 -9.04 -6.82
C GLY A 89 -1.52 -9.72 -7.45
N LEU A 90 -1.70 -10.96 -7.94
CA LEU A 90 -0.66 -11.71 -8.66
C LEU A 90 -0.20 -10.97 -9.91
N ALA A 91 -1.17 -10.37 -10.62
CA ALA A 91 -0.93 -9.52 -11.77
C ALA A 91 0.05 -8.41 -11.51
N MET A 92 -0.25 -7.62 -10.49
CA MET A 92 0.56 -6.49 -10.15
C MET A 92 1.95 -6.93 -9.70
N ARG A 93 2.08 -8.08 -9.01
CA ARG A 93 3.40 -8.63 -8.67
C ARG A 93 4.22 -8.92 -9.91
N ALA A 94 3.64 -9.64 -10.88
CA ALA A 94 4.32 -10.01 -12.11
C ALA A 94 4.76 -8.76 -12.92
N LEU A 95 3.89 -7.75 -13.00
CA LEU A 95 4.16 -6.50 -13.71
C LEU A 95 5.24 -5.64 -13.04
N VAL A 96 5.16 -5.49 -11.72
CA VAL A 96 5.96 -4.53 -10.96
C VAL A 96 7.36 -5.04 -10.64
N THR A 97 7.53 -6.36 -10.49
CA THR A 97 8.83 -6.97 -10.13
C THR A 97 9.95 -6.58 -11.10
N PRO A 98 9.83 -6.78 -12.44
CA PRO A 98 10.90 -6.41 -13.36
C PRO A 98 11.18 -4.90 -13.37
N LEU A 99 10.15 -4.07 -13.26
CA LEU A 99 10.32 -2.62 -13.18
C LEU A 99 11.11 -2.22 -11.92
N THR A 100 10.79 -2.83 -10.79
CA THR A 100 11.46 -2.59 -9.50
C THR A 100 12.91 -3.07 -9.54
N GLN A 101 13.19 -4.19 -10.20
CA GLN A 101 14.56 -4.70 -10.40
C GLN A 101 15.39 -3.77 -11.30
N LEU A 102 14.83 -3.29 -12.42
CA LEU A 102 15.49 -2.34 -13.30
C LEU A 102 15.79 -1.02 -12.57
N TRP A 103 14.82 -0.53 -11.80
CA TRP A 103 14.98 0.67 -10.98
C TRP A 103 16.01 0.49 -9.87
N GLY A 104 16.00 -0.64 -9.16
CA GLY A 104 17.00 -0.97 -8.14
C GLY A 104 18.42 -1.02 -8.70
N LYS A 105 18.61 -1.61 -9.89
CA LYS A 105 19.88 -1.60 -10.61
C LYS A 105 20.34 -0.19 -10.98
N PHE A 106 19.43 0.64 -11.48
CA PHE A 106 19.72 2.06 -11.77
C PHE A 106 20.20 2.82 -10.52
N LEU A 107 19.62 2.54 -9.36
CA LEU A 107 20.02 3.13 -8.08
C LEU A 107 21.23 2.47 -7.43
N SER A 108 21.78 1.39 -8.01
CA SER A 108 22.80 0.55 -7.36
C SER A 108 22.37 0.06 -5.96
N ALA A 109 21.07 -0.15 -5.76
CA ALA A 109 20.52 -0.55 -4.47
C ALA A 109 20.81 -2.04 -4.20
N PRO A 110 21.18 -2.41 -2.96
CA PRO A 110 21.43 -3.80 -2.62
C PRO A 110 20.14 -4.62 -2.73
N GLU A 111 20.23 -5.81 -3.31
CA GLU A 111 19.11 -6.72 -3.41
C GLU A 111 18.79 -7.29 -2.03
N ARG A 112 17.59 -6.98 -1.51
CA ARG A 112 17.11 -7.51 -0.23
C ARG A 112 16.20 -8.69 -0.48
N GLN A 113 16.69 -9.88 -0.16
CA GLN A 113 15.87 -11.08 -0.17
C GLN A 113 15.28 -11.32 1.21
N ILE A 114 14.04 -11.79 1.24
CA ILE A 114 13.39 -12.20 2.49
C ILE A 114 13.91 -13.61 2.80
N ALA A 115 14.40 -13.84 4.02
CA ALA A 115 14.93 -15.12 4.45
C ALA A 115 13.92 -16.27 4.25
N ALA A 116 14.40 -17.41 3.75
CA ALA A 116 13.63 -18.65 3.67
C ALA A 116 13.15 -19.05 5.07
N ALA A 117 11.95 -19.62 5.15
CA ALA A 117 11.45 -20.17 6.41
C ALA A 117 11.99 -21.58 6.57
N ASP A 118 12.50 -21.91 7.76
CA ASP A 118 13.08 -23.23 8.06
C ASP A 118 12.02 -24.23 8.55
N SER A 119 10.81 -23.76 8.86
CA SER A 119 9.70 -24.57 9.36
C SER A 119 8.34 -24.07 8.87
N ALA A 120 7.32 -24.92 8.98
CA ALA A 120 5.94 -24.54 8.67
C ALA A 120 5.44 -23.40 9.58
N ASP A 121 5.77 -23.44 10.87
CA ASP A 121 5.37 -22.42 11.84
C ASP A 121 5.99 -21.05 11.50
N GLU A 122 7.28 -21.04 11.15
CA GLU A 122 7.93 -19.82 10.67
C GLU A 122 7.30 -19.33 9.37
N TRP A 123 6.95 -20.24 8.46
CA TRP A 123 6.30 -19.87 7.21
C TRP A 123 4.93 -19.21 7.44
N TYR A 124 4.11 -19.75 8.35
CA TYR A 124 2.84 -19.14 8.73
C TYR A 124 3.03 -17.78 9.40
N LEU A 125 4.05 -17.64 10.25
CA LEU A 125 4.39 -16.36 10.87
C LEU A 125 4.82 -15.33 9.80
N GLN A 126 5.66 -15.70 8.84
CA GLN A 126 6.03 -14.83 7.72
C GLN A 126 4.81 -14.43 6.88
N LEU A 127 3.92 -15.37 6.57
CA LEU A 127 2.68 -15.07 5.83
C LEU A 127 1.81 -14.06 6.57
N LEU A 128 1.61 -14.26 7.88
CA LEU A 128 0.80 -13.35 8.68
C LEU A 128 1.47 -11.97 8.81
N ALA A 129 2.75 -11.94 9.15
CA ALA A 129 3.50 -10.72 9.44
C ALA A 129 3.76 -9.85 8.21
N LEU A 130 4.03 -10.47 7.05
CA LEU A 130 4.48 -9.76 5.85
C LEU A 130 3.41 -9.63 4.78
N ALA A 131 2.34 -10.43 4.83
CA ALA A 131 1.30 -10.39 3.82
C ALA A 131 -0.08 -10.03 4.36
N VAL A 132 -0.61 -10.81 5.30
CA VAL A 132 -2.01 -10.66 5.71
C VAL A 132 -2.21 -9.46 6.62
N LEU A 133 -1.41 -9.34 7.69
CA LEU A 133 -1.58 -8.26 8.66
C LEU A 133 -1.37 -6.87 8.04
N PRO A 134 -0.28 -6.61 7.27
CA PRO A 134 -0.10 -5.32 6.61
C PRO A 134 -1.24 -5.02 5.62
N ALA A 135 -1.65 -5.99 4.81
CA ALA A 135 -2.75 -5.82 3.87
C ALA A 135 -4.08 -5.44 4.55
N VAL A 136 -4.37 -5.96 5.74
CA VAL A 136 -5.59 -5.58 6.46
C VAL A 136 -5.44 -4.18 7.06
N LEU A 137 -4.33 -3.91 7.75
CA LEU A 137 -4.15 -2.67 8.51
C LEU A 137 -3.93 -1.46 7.60
N GLU A 138 -3.05 -1.59 6.61
CA GLU A 138 -2.75 -0.53 5.66
C GLU A 138 -3.98 -0.18 4.81
N GLU A 139 -4.72 -1.17 4.29
CA GLU A 139 -5.94 -0.88 3.53
C GLU A 139 -7.02 -0.25 4.40
N ALA A 140 -7.16 -0.67 5.66
CA ALA A 140 -8.06 -0.03 6.60
C ALA A 140 -7.71 1.45 6.82
N LEU A 141 -6.42 1.78 6.95
CA LEU A 141 -5.96 3.17 7.08
C LEU A 141 -6.15 3.92 5.75
N PHE A 142 -5.47 3.51 4.69
CA PHE A 142 -5.38 4.28 3.46
C PHE A 142 -6.70 4.30 2.69
N ARG A 143 -7.36 3.16 2.53
CA ARG A 143 -8.56 3.04 1.68
C ARG A 143 -9.83 3.21 2.51
N GLY A 144 -9.83 2.72 3.74
CA GLY A 144 -10.93 2.87 4.70
C GLY A 144 -11.05 4.27 5.31
N VAL A 145 -9.94 4.98 5.56
CA VAL A 145 -9.94 6.31 6.20
C VAL A 145 -9.43 7.40 5.26
N VAL A 146 -8.20 7.30 4.77
CA VAL A 146 -7.53 8.40 4.06
C VAL A 146 -8.27 8.79 2.79
N LEU A 147 -8.47 7.81 1.90
CA LEU A 147 -9.16 7.96 0.63
C LEU A 147 -10.56 8.55 0.81
N GLN A 148 -11.34 8.03 1.75
CA GLN A 148 -12.71 8.50 2.00
C GLN A 148 -12.74 9.98 2.43
N THR A 149 -11.79 10.40 3.26
CA THR A 149 -11.62 11.82 3.64
C THR A 149 -11.37 12.70 2.44
N LEU A 150 -10.44 12.27 1.59
CA LEU A 150 -10.00 13.06 0.46
C LEU A 150 -11.07 13.11 -0.62
N LEU A 151 -11.84 12.03 -0.81
CA LEU A 151 -13.02 12.03 -1.67
C LEU A 151 -14.07 13.04 -1.19
N ASP A 152 -14.27 13.17 0.12
CA ASP A 152 -15.17 14.16 0.71
C ASP A 152 -14.72 15.62 0.49
N SER A 153 -13.44 15.85 0.25
CA SER A 153 -12.87 17.19 -0.09
C SER A 153 -13.11 17.61 -1.56
N GLY A 154 -13.59 16.67 -2.40
CA GLY A 154 -14.21 16.97 -3.69
C GLY A 154 -13.35 16.75 -4.95
N SER A 155 -12.08 16.35 -4.86
CA SER A 155 -11.29 15.93 -6.04
C SER A 155 -11.03 14.43 -6.02
N ARG A 156 -11.70 13.67 -6.89
CA ARG A 156 -11.47 12.22 -7.04
C ARG A 156 -10.03 11.91 -7.44
N PHE A 157 -9.47 12.70 -8.37
CA PHE A 157 -8.07 12.54 -8.78
C PHE A 157 -7.11 12.93 -7.66
N GLY A 158 -7.36 14.05 -6.96
CA GLY A 158 -6.56 14.46 -5.81
C GLY A 158 -6.56 13.40 -4.69
N ALA A 159 -7.72 12.80 -4.42
CA ALA A 159 -7.86 11.70 -3.47
C ALA A 159 -7.07 10.47 -3.89
N TRP A 160 -7.16 10.08 -5.16
CA TRP A 160 -6.37 8.98 -5.72
C TRP A 160 -4.86 9.24 -5.59
N LEU A 161 -4.41 10.40 -6.07
CA LEU A 161 -2.99 10.75 -6.11
C LEU A 161 -2.40 10.85 -4.70
N LEU A 162 -3.02 11.62 -3.80
CA LEU A 162 -2.50 11.80 -2.45
C LEU A 162 -2.52 10.51 -1.63
N THR A 163 -3.57 9.68 -1.74
CA THR A 163 -3.59 8.38 -1.06
C THR A 163 -2.45 7.49 -1.55
N THR A 164 -2.19 7.47 -2.86
CA THR A 164 -1.10 6.70 -3.47
C THR A 164 0.28 7.19 -3.03
N LEU A 165 0.49 8.51 -3.01
CA LEU A 165 1.76 9.12 -2.62
C LEU A 165 2.04 8.90 -1.13
N PHE A 166 1.06 9.07 -0.25
CA PHE A 166 1.23 8.79 1.18
C PHE A 166 1.46 7.31 1.47
N PHE A 167 0.77 6.41 0.76
CA PHE A 167 1.04 4.97 0.84
C PHE A 167 2.49 4.67 0.47
N SER A 168 3.01 5.27 -0.61
CA SER A 168 4.39 5.06 -1.04
C SER A 168 5.40 5.69 -0.10
N LEU A 169 5.09 6.86 0.47
CA LEU A 169 5.94 7.55 1.45
C LEU A 169 6.08 6.72 2.73
N LEU A 170 5.01 6.07 3.19
CA LEU A 170 5.02 5.24 4.39
C LEU A 170 6.06 4.12 4.32
N HIS A 171 6.33 3.61 3.12
CA HIS A 171 7.25 2.49 2.93
C HIS A 171 8.73 2.91 2.96
N GLY A 172 9.05 4.19 2.78
CA GLY A 172 10.42 4.73 2.94
C GLY A 172 11.52 4.06 2.11
N ASN A 173 11.17 3.29 1.08
CA ASN A 173 12.10 2.45 0.33
C ASN A 173 12.13 2.90 -1.13
N LEU A 174 13.20 3.61 -1.51
CA LEU A 174 13.34 4.13 -2.88
C LEU A 174 13.51 3.02 -3.91
N ALA A 175 14.20 1.93 -3.58
CA ALA A 175 14.39 0.81 -4.50
C ALA A 175 13.05 0.16 -4.87
N ALA A 176 12.08 0.17 -3.96
CA ALA A 176 10.72 -0.32 -4.18
C ALA A 176 9.71 0.78 -4.59
N LEU A 177 10.17 2.01 -4.85
CA LEU A 177 9.28 3.14 -5.19
C LEU A 177 8.34 2.85 -6.38
N PRO A 178 8.81 2.28 -7.52
CA PRO A 178 7.91 1.97 -8.63
C PRO A 178 6.79 1.01 -8.22
N ALA A 179 7.10 0.06 -7.34
CA ALA A 179 6.12 -0.87 -6.80
C ALA A 179 5.06 -0.15 -5.99
N HIS A 180 5.48 0.65 -5.01
CA HIS A 180 4.54 1.32 -4.13
C HIS A 180 3.64 2.32 -4.87
N LEU A 181 4.18 3.04 -5.87
CA LEU A 181 3.40 3.98 -6.67
C LEU A 181 2.38 3.28 -7.56
N LEU A 182 2.80 2.27 -8.34
CA LEU A 182 1.91 1.58 -9.28
C LEU A 182 0.89 0.72 -8.54
N PHE A 183 1.34 -0.06 -7.56
CA PHE A 183 0.45 -0.94 -6.81
C PHE A 183 -0.45 -0.15 -5.85
N GLY A 184 0.09 0.86 -5.15
CA GLY A 184 -0.70 1.76 -4.33
C GLY A 184 -1.76 2.51 -5.12
N GLY A 185 -1.45 2.91 -6.35
CA GLY A 185 -2.40 3.50 -7.29
C GLY A 185 -3.49 2.53 -7.71
N ALA A 186 -3.13 1.29 -8.01
CA ALA A 186 -4.06 0.23 -8.41
C ALA A 186 -5.03 -0.16 -7.29
N LEU A 187 -4.54 -0.33 -6.06
CA LEU A 187 -5.37 -0.59 -4.86
C LEU A 187 -6.37 0.54 -4.61
N THR A 188 -5.92 1.79 -4.73
CA THR A 188 -6.78 2.97 -4.56
C THR A 188 -7.87 3.03 -5.64
N LEU A 189 -7.53 2.72 -6.89
CA LEU A 189 -8.52 2.60 -7.96
C LEU A 189 -9.50 1.44 -7.71
N ALA A 190 -9.02 0.29 -7.24
CA ALA A 190 -9.87 -0.87 -6.95
C ALA A 190 -10.94 -0.53 -5.91
N GLU A 191 -10.58 0.18 -4.83
CA GLU A 191 -11.55 0.67 -3.85
C GLU A 191 -12.52 1.68 -4.49
N MET A 192 -12.01 2.70 -5.19
CA MET A 192 -12.85 3.75 -5.79
C MET A 192 -13.86 3.22 -6.82
N ARG A 193 -13.57 2.07 -7.44
CA ARG A 193 -14.40 1.40 -8.44
C ARG A 193 -15.41 0.45 -7.82
N THR A 194 -15.01 -0.31 -6.80
CA THR A 194 -15.85 -1.36 -6.22
C THR A 194 -16.63 -0.89 -5.00
N GLY A 195 -16.15 0.15 -4.31
CA GLY A 195 -16.65 0.57 -3.00
C GLY A 195 -16.57 -0.55 -1.96
N ASN A 196 -15.67 -1.53 -2.17
CA ASN A 196 -15.54 -2.71 -1.31
C ASN A 196 -14.11 -2.83 -0.78
N LEU A 197 -13.95 -2.69 0.54
CA LEU A 197 -12.63 -2.68 1.17
C LEU A 197 -11.95 -4.06 1.17
N LEU A 198 -12.72 -5.14 1.05
CA LEU A 198 -12.15 -6.49 0.94
C LEU A 198 -11.39 -6.70 -0.38
N VAL A 199 -11.73 -5.93 -1.43
CA VAL A 199 -11.06 -6.03 -2.74
C VAL A 199 -9.59 -5.63 -2.66
N PRO A 200 -9.23 -4.39 -2.24
CA PRO A 200 -7.83 -4.03 -2.10
C PRO A 200 -7.13 -4.86 -1.01
N MET A 201 -7.81 -5.28 0.07
CA MET A 201 -7.22 -6.15 1.10
C MET A 201 -6.75 -7.49 0.52
N VAL A 202 -7.62 -8.19 -0.23
CA VAL A 202 -7.25 -9.47 -0.85
C VAL A 202 -6.19 -9.27 -1.92
N MET A 203 -6.33 -8.24 -2.76
CA MET A 203 -5.34 -7.90 -3.78
C MET A 203 -3.96 -7.64 -3.17
N HIS A 204 -3.88 -6.89 -2.06
CA HIS A 204 -2.65 -6.59 -1.33
C HIS A 204 -2.08 -7.84 -0.65
N ALA A 205 -2.89 -8.60 0.08
CA ALA A 205 -2.45 -9.82 0.75
C ALA A 205 -1.85 -10.82 -0.24
N VAL A 206 -2.47 -11.01 -1.41
CA VAL A 206 -1.98 -11.91 -2.45
C VAL A 206 -0.70 -11.39 -3.09
N TYR A 207 -0.62 -10.08 -3.38
CA TYR A 207 0.61 -9.45 -3.89
C TYR A 207 1.79 -9.64 -2.92
N ASN A 208 1.57 -9.50 -1.61
CA ASN A 208 2.62 -9.70 -0.61
C ASN A 208 2.96 -11.18 -0.43
N ALA A 209 1.96 -12.05 -0.29
CA ALA A 209 2.16 -13.48 -0.11
C ALA A 209 2.95 -14.08 -1.28
N SER A 210 2.71 -13.62 -2.52
CA SER A 210 3.44 -14.13 -3.68
C SER A 210 4.96 -13.90 -3.59
N ALA A 211 5.46 -12.89 -2.87
CA ALA A 211 6.91 -12.73 -2.66
C ALA A 211 7.51 -13.87 -1.82
N LEU A 212 6.73 -14.46 -0.92
CA LEU A 212 7.18 -15.56 -0.07
C LEU A 212 7.33 -16.84 -0.89
N PHE A 213 6.46 -17.03 -1.89
CA PHE A 213 6.46 -18.19 -2.80
C PHE A 213 7.44 -18.05 -3.97
N TRP A 214 7.68 -16.83 -4.46
CA TRP A 214 8.46 -16.59 -5.68
C TRP A 214 9.97 -16.90 -5.56
N ARG A 215 10.47 -17.19 -4.35
CA ARG A 215 11.91 -17.33 -4.01
C ARG A 215 12.69 -18.39 -4.81
N GLY A 216 12.06 -19.15 -5.71
CA GLY A 216 12.72 -20.14 -6.57
C GLY A 216 12.06 -20.38 -7.94
N MET A 217 11.16 -19.51 -8.41
CA MET A 217 10.44 -19.72 -9.68
C MET A 217 11.17 -19.07 -10.88
N SER A 218 11.21 -19.77 -12.02
CA SER A 218 11.88 -19.29 -13.24
C SER A 218 11.18 -18.07 -13.86
N ALA A 219 11.96 -17.24 -14.59
CA ALA A 219 11.46 -16.05 -15.29
C ALA A 219 10.30 -16.33 -16.26
N TRP A 220 10.19 -17.56 -16.77
CA TRP A 220 9.12 -18.00 -17.68
C TRP A 220 7.74 -18.06 -17.02
N TRP A 221 7.69 -18.45 -15.75
CA TRP A 221 6.44 -18.46 -14.99
C TRP A 221 5.91 -17.04 -14.74
N LEU A 222 6.84 -16.09 -14.61
CA LEU A 222 6.60 -14.67 -14.36
C LEU A 222 5.96 -14.01 -15.59
N ILE A 223 6.44 -14.39 -16.77
CA ILE A 223 5.92 -13.98 -18.07
C ILE A 223 4.53 -14.61 -18.33
N PHE A 224 4.36 -15.91 -18.03
CA PHE A 224 3.09 -16.61 -18.22
C PHE A 224 1.98 -16.04 -17.32
N CYS A 225 2.25 -15.88 -16.01
CA CYS A 225 1.33 -15.20 -15.10
C CYS A 225 1.08 -13.77 -15.57
N GLY A 226 2.11 -13.01 -15.94
CA GLY A 226 1.99 -11.63 -16.45
C GLY A 226 1.12 -11.48 -17.70
N ALA A 227 1.16 -12.43 -18.64
CA ALA A 227 0.35 -12.43 -19.85
C ALA A 227 -1.13 -12.73 -19.58
N ALA A 228 -1.44 -13.75 -18.78
CA ALA A 228 -2.80 -14.08 -18.36
C ALA A 228 -3.46 -12.93 -17.56
N VAL A 229 -2.65 -12.25 -16.78
CA VAL A 229 -2.96 -11.06 -16.00
C VAL A 229 -3.30 -9.85 -16.86
N LEU A 230 -2.51 -9.59 -17.91
CA LEU A 230 -2.72 -8.45 -18.80
C LEU A 230 -4.06 -8.60 -19.54
N ALA A 231 -4.37 -9.83 -19.97
CA ALA A 231 -5.65 -10.16 -20.59
C ALA A 231 -6.84 -9.95 -19.63
N LEU A 232 -6.75 -10.42 -18.38
CA LEU A 232 -7.82 -10.28 -17.39
C LEU A 232 -7.97 -8.85 -16.86
N GLY A 233 -6.86 -8.13 -16.69
CA GLY A 233 -6.84 -6.73 -16.27
C GLY A 233 -7.42 -5.79 -17.34
N ILE A 234 -7.07 -6.00 -18.61
CA ILE A 234 -7.66 -5.28 -19.74
C ILE A 234 -9.17 -5.58 -19.84
N TRP A 235 -9.55 -6.85 -19.71
CA TRP A 235 -10.96 -7.26 -19.73
C TRP A 235 -11.79 -6.65 -18.58
N ALA A 236 -11.26 -6.62 -17.35
CA ALA A 236 -11.89 -5.97 -16.21
C ALA A 236 -11.96 -4.44 -16.37
N LEU A 237 -10.94 -3.80 -16.95
CA LEU A 237 -10.93 -2.37 -17.27
C LEU A 237 -11.95 -2.00 -18.37
N MET A 238 -12.18 -2.89 -19.33
CA MET A 238 -13.13 -2.72 -20.44
C MET A 238 -14.59 -2.94 -20.03
N THR A 239 -14.84 -3.71 -18.99
CA THR A 239 -16.20 -4.07 -18.51
C THR A 239 -16.73 -3.15 -17.41
N LEU A 240 -15.90 -2.26 -16.85
CA LEU A 240 -16.31 -1.32 -15.80
C LEU A 240 -16.93 -0.02 -16.39
N PRO A 241 -18.06 0.48 -15.84
CA PRO A 241 -18.72 1.68 -16.34
C PRO A 241 -17.84 2.92 -16.23
N ARG A 242 -17.65 3.62 -17.36
CA ARG A 242 -16.84 4.83 -17.49
C ARG A 242 -17.59 6.06 -16.97
N THR A 243 -17.41 6.43 -15.71
CA THR A 243 -17.93 7.74 -15.24
C THR A 243 -17.04 8.39 -14.17
N ALA A 244 -16.25 9.38 -14.58
CA ALA A 244 -16.08 10.68 -13.90
C ALA A 244 -14.97 11.52 -14.57
N LYS A 245 -15.26 12.78 -14.91
CA LYS A 245 -14.26 13.76 -15.37
C LYS A 245 -13.20 13.98 -14.27
N MET A 246 -11.94 13.71 -14.58
CA MET A 246 -10.80 13.90 -13.67
C MET A 246 -10.27 15.34 -13.82
N ARG A 247 -10.32 16.16 -12.75
CA ARG A 247 -9.76 17.52 -12.76
C ARG A 247 -8.94 17.78 -11.49
N MET A 248 -7.68 18.23 -11.67
CA MET A 248 -6.75 18.59 -10.59
C MET A 248 -7.00 20.02 -10.07
N LYS A 249 -6.89 20.21 -8.75
CA LYS A 249 -6.79 21.56 -8.13
C LYS A 249 -5.33 21.88 -7.81
N ARG A 250 -4.89 23.14 -7.95
CA ARG A 250 -3.50 23.60 -7.73
C ARG A 250 -2.86 23.13 -6.40
N GLY A 251 -3.62 23.10 -5.31
CA GLY A 251 -3.11 22.63 -4.01
C GLY A 251 -2.67 21.15 -3.98
N HIS A 252 -3.31 20.28 -4.78
CA HIS A 252 -2.88 18.88 -4.89
C HIS A 252 -1.54 18.75 -5.61
N ILE A 253 -1.25 19.63 -6.56
CA ILE A 253 0.01 19.63 -7.32
C ILE A 253 1.17 19.99 -6.39
N MET A 254 1.02 21.05 -5.61
CA MET A 254 2.05 21.49 -4.66
C MET A 254 2.33 20.44 -3.58
N LEU A 255 1.29 19.82 -3.01
CA LEU A 255 1.46 18.76 -2.02
C LEU A 255 2.09 17.50 -2.63
N SER A 256 1.72 17.15 -3.86
CA SER A 256 2.34 16.01 -4.56
C SER A 256 3.82 16.24 -4.82
N ALA A 257 4.20 17.45 -5.24
CA ALA A 257 5.60 17.84 -5.41
C ALA A 257 6.37 17.79 -4.09
N ALA A 258 5.77 18.25 -2.98
CA ALA A 258 6.38 18.18 -1.66
C ALA A 258 6.61 16.74 -1.18
N ILE A 259 5.65 15.83 -1.39
CA ILE A 259 5.81 14.41 -1.04
C ILE A 259 6.93 13.78 -1.86
N LEU A 260 6.98 14.03 -3.17
CA LEU A 260 8.06 13.53 -4.04
C LEU A 260 9.43 14.07 -3.61
N LEU A 261 9.51 15.35 -3.22
CA LEU A 261 10.74 15.94 -2.68
C LEU A 261 11.16 15.28 -1.36
N LEU A 262 10.22 15.04 -0.44
CA LEU A 262 10.46 14.32 0.81
C LEU A 262 11.00 12.91 0.56
N MET A 263 10.45 12.19 -0.41
CA MET A 263 10.95 10.87 -0.82
C MET A 263 12.39 10.94 -1.35
N ALA A 264 12.72 11.99 -2.13
CA ALA A 264 14.07 12.21 -2.62
C ALA A 264 15.07 12.57 -1.51
N VAL A 265 14.66 13.40 -0.54
CA VAL A 265 15.51 13.76 0.62
C VAL A 265 15.75 12.57 1.53
N GLN A 266 14.73 11.73 1.79
CA GLN A 266 14.88 10.50 2.56
C GLN A 266 15.95 9.58 1.95
N TYR A 267 16.02 9.50 0.63
CA TYR A 267 17.04 8.72 -0.07
C TYR A 267 18.45 9.26 0.09
N LEU A 268 18.63 10.59 0.04
CA LEU A 268 19.96 11.20 0.20
C LEU A 268 20.52 11.07 1.63
N LEU A 269 19.68 10.80 2.62
CA LEU A 269 20.02 10.69 4.04
C LEU A 269 20.03 9.24 4.58
N GLY A 270 19.70 8.27 3.72
CA GLY A 270 19.63 6.83 4.02
C GLY A 270 20.88 6.11 3.54
#